data_AF-A0A1I5YL75-F1
#
_entry.id   AF-A0A1I5YL75-F1
#
_cell.length_a   1.000
_cell.length_b   1.000
_cell.length_c   1.000
_cell.angle_alpha   90.00
_cell.angle_beta   90.00
_cell.angle_gamma   90.00
#
_symmetry.space_group_name_H-M   'P 1'
#
loop_
_entity.id
_entity.type
_entity.pdbx_description
1 polymer ?
#
loop_
_entity_poly.entity_id
_entity_poly.type
_entity_poly.pdbx_seq_one_letter_code
_entity_poly.pdbx_strand_id
1 'polypeptide(L)'
;MAFLDNVLQPPAYGWLDEAGNFVKPSPKQIFHEFFSRLNVFKSKKNWLPFFSWLKILCLTPFFFLFLFKFLSIGMFAVAFLYSMVIMGTHGTIWHHRYCTHGAYRFKNSFWRFFTQNLTISVIPEEIYVISHHVHHAKSDQPGDPYNAEGGFLYCFLADVVHQPIAKDLSEADYNRVRLLMKHTGITGNTYKQYLTWGSYANPLRSTVSWILNWSFWYLVFFSLGGHALACTIFGSAGFWGVGVRTFNYEGHGKGKDVQREGIDYNQKDKSINQVWPGLVASEWHNNHHLFPKSARSGFKPFQFDMAFGYIKLLNIIGGVSSYKDSKAQFYKQYYKPHLAEKQKNEPALQPSVAILEVNA
;
A
#
# COMPACT_ATOMS: atom_id res chain seq x y z
N MET A 1 -10.57 -21.09 -14.30
CA MET A 1 -10.10 -20.31 -13.14
C MET A 1 -10.16 -18.84 -13.48
N ALA A 2 -10.55 -17.97 -12.55
CA ALA A 2 -10.58 -16.54 -12.82
C ALA A 2 -9.15 -16.00 -12.90
N PHE A 3 -8.92 -14.93 -13.65
CA PHE A 3 -7.58 -14.35 -13.84
C PHE A 3 -6.86 -14.05 -12.51
N LEU A 4 -7.59 -13.47 -11.54
CA LEU A 4 -7.03 -13.13 -10.23
C LEU A 4 -6.71 -14.36 -9.36
N ASP A 5 -7.19 -15.56 -9.71
CA ASP A 5 -6.81 -16.78 -9.01
C ASP A 5 -5.40 -17.25 -9.37
N ASN A 6 -4.95 -16.92 -10.58
CA ASN A 6 -3.73 -17.48 -11.17
C ASN A 6 -2.68 -16.41 -11.50
N VAL A 7 -2.98 -15.13 -11.30
CA VAL A 7 -2.08 -14.04 -11.69
C VAL A 7 -0.83 -13.98 -10.81
N LEU A 8 -0.91 -14.40 -9.54
CA LEU A 8 0.23 -14.45 -8.62
C LEU A 8 0.88 -15.82 -8.62
N GLN A 9 2.20 -15.86 -8.42
CA GLN A 9 2.97 -17.09 -8.35
C GLN A 9 2.61 -17.85 -7.05
N PRO A 10 1.99 -19.05 -7.14
CA PRO A 10 1.68 -19.83 -5.95
C PRO A 10 2.95 -20.16 -5.16
N PRO A 11 2.96 -20.07 -3.81
CA PRO A 11 4.08 -20.53 -3.00
C PRO A 11 4.26 -22.05 -3.12
N ALA A 12 5.48 -22.54 -2.89
CA ALA A 12 5.75 -23.99 -2.97
C ALA A 12 4.91 -24.84 -2.00
N TYR A 13 4.44 -24.25 -0.90
CA TYR A 13 3.53 -24.89 0.06
C TYR A 13 2.03 -24.77 -0.30
N GLY A 14 1.70 -24.14 -1.42
CA GLY A 14 0.31 -23.94 -1.86
C GLY A 14 -0.47 -22.90 -1.06
N TRP A 15 -1.67 -22.56 -1.54
CA TRP A 15 -2.61 -21.69 -0.81
C TRP A 15 -3.58 -22.49 0.06
N LEU A 16 -3.88 -23.72 -0.39
CA LEU A 16 -4.89 -24.62 0.16
C LEU A 16 -4.27 -25.98 0.44
N ASP A 17 -4.69 -26.61 1.54
CA ASP A 17 -4.39 -28.02 1.81
C ASP A 17 -5.33 -28.94 1.00
N GLU A 18 -5.16 -30.26 1.14
CA GLU A 18 -5.99 -31.25 0.45
C GLU A 18 -7.48 -31.18 0.84
N ALA A 19 -7.78 -30.64 2.02
CA ALA A 19 -9.14 -30.45 2.53
C ALA A 19 -9.74 -29.08 2.12
N GLY A 20 -8.98 -28.25 1.40
CA GLY A 20 -9.43 -26.92 0.97
C GLY A 20 -9.36 -25.85 2.06
N ASN A 21 -8.58 -26.05 3.12
CA ASN A 21 -8.33 -25.03 4.14
C ASN A 21 -7.08 -24.21 3.81
N PHE A 22 -7.01 -22.99 4.36
CA PHE A 22 -5.83 -22.12 4.23
C PHE A 22 -4.56 -22.78 4.77
N VAL A 23 -3.50 -22.81 3.95
CA VAL A 23 -2.19 -23.27 4.40
C VAL A 23 -1.47 -22.15 5.14
N LYS A 24 -1.32 -22.30 6.45
CA LYS A 24 -0.46 -21.44 7.26
C LYS A 24 1.00 -21.96 7.24
N PRO A 25 1.94 -21.30 6.57
CA PRO A 25 3.30 -21.79 6.46
C PRO A 25 4.08 -21.60 7.77
N SER A 26 5.00 -22.53 8.05
CA SER A 26 6.01 -22.37 9.10
C SER A 26 7.03 -21.28 8.72
N PRO A 27 7.71 -20.65 9.69
CA PRO A 27 8.81 -19.71 9.41
C PRO A 27 9.88 -20.30 8.48
N LYS A 28 10.20 -21.60 8.64
CA LYS A 28 11.17 -22.31 7.79
C LYS A 28 10.73 -22.34 6.33
N GLN A 29 9.45 -22.63 6.06
CA GLN A 29 8.90 -22.61 4.70
C GLN A 29 8.95 -21.21 4.10
N ILE A 30 8.59 -20.17 4.87
CA ILE A 30 8.66 -18.77 4.42
C ILE A 30 10.10 -18.39 4.05
N PHE A 31 11.08 -18.65 4.91
CA PHE A 31 12.48 -18.32 4.62
C PHE A 31 13.02 -19.09 3.43
N HIS A 32 12.70 -20.39 3.30
CA HIS A 32 13.09 -21.17 2.14
C HIS A 32 12.54 -20.57 0.84
N GLU A 33 11.25 -20.22 0.82
CA GLU A 33 10.60 -19.61 -0.33
C GLU A 33 11.22 -18.24 -0.65
N PHE A 34 11.45 -17.41 0.37
CA PHE A 34 12.05 -16.08 0.26
C PHE A 34 13.43 -16.14 -0.43
N PHE A 35 14.37 -16.94 0.10
CA PHE A 35 15.70 -17.05 -0.49
C PHE A 35 15.69 -17.71 -1.88
N SER A 36 14.79 -18.67 -2.12
CA SER A 36 14.61 -19.28 -3.44
C SER A 36 14.16 -18.26 -4.49
N ARG A 37 13.23 -17.37 -4.13
CA ARG A 37 12.67 -16.32 -5.01
C ARG A 37 13.53 -15.08 -5.16
N LEU A 38 14.54 -14.89 -4.31
CA LEU A 38 15.57 -13.86 -4.49
C LEU A 38 16.74 -14.34 -5.38
N ASN A 39 16.91 -15.65 -5.55
CA ASN A 39 18.09 -16.18 -6.22
C ASN A 39 18.02 -15.98 -7.75
N VAL A 40 18.64 -14.91 -8.23
CA VAL A 40 18.74 -14.56 -9.66
C VAL A 40 19.67 -15.48 -10.45
N PHE A 41 20.61 -16.17 -9.78
CA PHE A 41 21.49 -17.15 -10.41
C PHE A 41 20.75 -18.46 -10.73
N LYS A 42 19.79 -18.83 -9.88
CA LYS A 42 18.88 -19.98 -10.13
C LYS A 42 17.88 -19.67 -11.24
N SER A 43 17.37 -18.44 -11.31
CA SER A 43 16.44 -18.02 -12.36
C SER A 43 16.45 -16.52 -12.58
N LYS A 44 16.59 -16.10 -13.84
CA LYS A 44 16.45 -14.68 -14.23
C LYS A 44 15.07 -14.11 -13.91
N LYS A 45 14.05 -14.98 -13.74
CA LYS A 45 12.68 -14.58 -13.40
C LYS A 45 12.53 -14.02 -11.98
N ASN A 46 13.55 -14.20 -11.15
CA ASN A 46 13.64 -13.69 -9.77
C ASN A 46 14.19 -12.26 -9.69
N TRP A 47 14.50 -11.63 -10.83
CA TRP A 47 15.16 -10.32 -10.83
C TRP A 47 14.34 -9.23 -10.14
N LEU A 48 13.00 -9.20 -10.26
CA LEU A 48 12.17 -8.11 -9.72
C LEU A 48 12.08 -8.16 -8.18
N PRO A 49 11.82 -9.31 -7.53
CA PRO A 49 11.96 -9.45 -6.08
C PRO A 49 13.37 -9.11 -5.59
N PHE A 50 14.40 -9.62 -6.27
CA PHE A 50 15.80 -9.29 -5.95
C PHE A 50 16.07 -7.79 -6.06
N PHE A 51 15.59 -7.15 -7.14
CA PHE A 51 15.74 -5.72 -7.38
C PHE A 51 15.04 -4.88 -6.30
N SER A 52 13.84 -5.27 -5.87
CA SER A 52 13.13 -4.63 -4.74
C SER A 52 13.98 -4.61 -3.48
N TRP A 53 14.59 -5.75 -3.11
CA TRP A 53 15.44 -5.85 -1.92
C TRP A 53 16.82 -5.24 -2.11
N LEU A 54 17.40 -5.29 -3.31
CA LEU A 54 18.64 -4.59 -3.65
C LEU A 54 18.50 -3.08 -3.40
N LYS A 55 17.37 -2.48 -3.78
CA LYS A 55 17.10 -1.06 -3.48
C LYS A 55 17.12 -0.80 -1.98
N ILE A 56 16.50 -1.65 -1.16
CA ILE A 56 16.56 -1.51 0.30
C ILE A 56 18.02 -1.62 0.81
N LEU A 57 18.77 -2.61 0.34
CA LEU A 57 20.17 -2.81 0.71
C LEU A 57 21.06 -1.60 0.32
N CYS A 58 20.81 -0.99 -0.83
CA CYS A 58 21.52 0.22 -1.26
C CYS A 58 21.20 1.45 -0.39
N LEU A 59 20.10 1.47 0.37
CA LEU A 59 19.76 2.54 1.31
C LEU A 59 20.48 2.38 2.66
N THR A 60 20.96 1.17 2.97
CA THR A 60 21.62 0.83 4.24
C THR A 60 22.80 1.75 4.58
N PRO A 61 23.76 2.04 3.68
CA PRO A 61 24.86 2.96 4.01
C PRO A 61 24.39 4.37 4.38
N PHE A 62 23.36 4.90 3.71
CA PHE A 62 22.77 6.19 4.05
C PHE A 62 22.10 6.17 5.43
N PHE A 63 21.43 5.07 5.78
CA PHE A 63 20.84 4.89 7.11
C PHE A 63 21.91 4.88 8.21
N PHE A 64 23.03 4.17 8.02
CA PHE A 64 24.13 4.20 8.97
C PHE A 64 24.78 5.59 9.10
N LEU A 65 25.00 6.29 7.98
CA LEU A 65 25.51 7.66 8.00
C LEU A 65 24.53 8.62 8.70
N PHE A 66 23.24 8.50 8.45
CA PHE A 66 22.23 9.25 9.18
C PHE A 66 22.32 8.98 10.69
N LEU A 67 22.25 7.70 11.10
CA LEU A 67 22.15 7.33 12.50
C LEU A 67 23.42 7.67 13.32
N PHE A 68 24.60 7.43 12.75
CA PHE A 68 25.86 7.53 13.51
C PHE A 68 26.65 8.80 13.24
N LYS A 69 26.36 9.55 12.15
CA LYS A 69 27.12 10.76 11.80
C LYS A 69 26.28 12.03 11.78
N PHE A 70 25.02 11.95 11.33
CA PHE A 70 24.18 13.14 11.09
C PHE A 70 22.98 13.26 12.02
N LEU A 71 22.81 12.33 12.97
CA LEU A 71 21.66 12.31 13.86
C LEU A 71 21.68 13.55 14.77
N SER A 72 20.61 14.32 14.66
CA SER A 72 20.26 15.42 15.53
C SER A 72 18.73 15.45 15.65
N ILE A 73 18.19 16.19 16.63
CA ILE A 73 16.74 16.34 16.76
C ILE A 73 16.13 16.90 15.47
N GLY A 74 16.79 17.88 14.85
CA GLY A 74 16.36 18.46 13.57
C GLY A 74 16.36 17.44 12.43
N MET A 75 17.45 16.67 12.27
CA MET A 75 17.53 15.65 11.22
C MET A 75 16.58 14.49 11.47
N PHE A 76 16.32 14.13 12.73
CA PHE A 76 15.29 13.14 13.07
C PHE A 76 13.89 13.63 12.69
N ALA A 77 13.55 14.89 12.97
CA ALA A 77 12.28 15.48 12.55
C ALA A 77 12.13 15.51 11.02
N VAL A 78 13.21 15.85 10.29
CA VAL A 78 13.25 15.80 8.83
C VAL A 78 13.07 14.38 8.30
N ALA A 79 13.81 13.41 8.86
CA ALA A 79 13.68 11.99 8.52
C ALA A 79 12.25 11.49 8.75
N PHE A 80 11.67 11.82 9.90
CA PHE A 80 10.30 11.45 10.25
C PHE A 80 9.29 12.07 9.28
N LEU A 81 9.34 13.39 9.08
CA LEU A 81 8.43 14.10 8.18
C LEU A 81 8.51 13.56 6.76
N TYR A 82 9.72 13.39 6.24
CA TYR A 82 9.89 12.90 4.87
C TYR A 82 9.42 11.45 4.73
N SER A 83 9.91 10.55 5.57
CA SER A 83 9.65 9.11 5.40
C SER A 83 8.22 8.72 5.80
N MET A 84 7.71 9.20 6.93
CA MET A 84 6.38 8.79 7.42
C MET A 84 5.26 9.57 6.74
N VAL A 85 5.46 10.88 6.52
CA VAL A 85 4.41 11.76 6.02
C VAL A 85 4.47 11.89 4.50
N ILE A 86 5.59 12.37 3.96
CA ILE A 86 5.70 12.66 2.51
C ILE A 86 5.69 11.37 1.69
N MET A 87 6.59 10.42 2.00
CA MET A 87 6.64 9.13 1.29
C MET A 87 5.43 8.25 1.57
N GLY A 88 4.96 8.20 2.83
CA GLY A 88 3.73 7.49 3.17
C GLY A 88 2.53 7.99 2.36
N THR A 89 2.30 9.30 2.35
CA THR A 89 1.21 9.92 1.58
C THR A 89 1.40 9.75 0.08
N HIS A 90 2.63 9.85 -0.44
CA HIS A 90 2.92 9.58 -1.85
C HIS A 90 2.60 8.14 -2.25
N GLY A 91 2.92 7.16 -1.40
CA GLY A 91 2.55 5.76 -1.58
C GLY A 91 1.04 5.60 -1.81
N THR A 92 0.25 6.27 -1.00
CA THR A 92 -1.21 6.30 -1.12
C THR A 92 -1.70 7.03 -2.38
N ILE A 93 -1.09 8.15 -2.76
CA ILE A 93 -1.43 8.90 -3.97
C ILE A 93 -1.14 8.08 -5.23
N TRP A 94 0.06 7.51 -5.31
CA TRP A 94 0.60 6.90 -6.52
C TRP A 94 0.29 5.41 -6.60
N HIS A 95 0.85 4.60 -5.71
CA HIS A 95 0.72 3.14 -5.78
C HIS A 95 -0.72 2.69 -5.53
N HIS A 96 -1.35 3.22 -4.48
CA HIS A 96 -2.66 2.78 -4.02
C HIS A 96 -3.81 3.36 -4.86
N ARG A 97 -4.07 4.66 -4.74
CA ARG A 97 -5.27 5.28 -5.33
C ARG A 97 -5.19 5.39 -6.85
N TYR A 98 -4.01 5.71 -7.41
CA TYR A 98 -3.85 5.83 -8.86
C TYR A 98 -3.57 4.49 -9.54
N CYS A 99 -2.41 3.90 -9.24
CA CYS A 99 -1.91 2.74 -9.96
C CYS A 99 -2.81 1.51 -9.78
N THR A 100 -3.27 1.22 -8.57
CA THR A 100 -4.19 0.08 -8.36
C THR A 100 -5.64 0.45 -8.65
N HIS A 101 -6.18 1.48 -8.03
CA HIS A 101 -7.62 1.66 -8.02
C HIS A 101 -8.18 2.60 -9.10
N GLY A 102 -7.32 3.33 -9.82
CA GLY A 102 -7.76 4.30 -10.83
C GLY A 102 -8.74 5.32 -10.27
N ALA A 103 -8.58 5.69 -9.00
CA ALA A 103 -9.50 6.54 -8.24
C ALA A 103 -9.58 7.98 -8.78
N TYR A 104 -8.57 8.38 -9.55
CA TYR A 104 -8.51 9.65 -10.27
C TYR A 104 -7.75 9.51 -11.58
N ARG A 105 -7.89 10.50 -12.46
CA ARG A 105 -7.25 10.55 -13.78
C ARG A 105 -6.44 11.82 -13.93
N PHE A 106 -5.15 11.70 -14.23
CA PHE A 106 -4.35 12.86 -14.63
C PHE A 106 -4.88 13.48 -15.92
N LYS A 107 -4.67 14.79 -16.09
CA LYS A 107 -5.03 15.53 -17.31
C LYS A 107 -4.13 15.14 -18.48
N ASN A 108 -2.85 14.88 -18.22
CA ASN A 108 -1.85 14.53 -19.23
C ASN A 108 -0.69 13.72 -18.60
N SER A 109 0.27 13.32 -19.44
CA SER A 109 1.45 12.54 -19.04
C SER A 109 2.43 13.30 -18.15
N PHE A 110 2.49 14.64 -18.24
CA PHE A 110 3.37 15.45 -17.41
C PHE A 110 3.01 15.32 -15.93
N TRP A 111 1.75 15.56 -15.57
CA TRP A 111 1.30 15.46 -14.17
C TRP A 111 1.42 14.05 -13.61
N ARG A 112 1.21 13.04 -14.48
CA ARG A 112 1.44 11.63 -14.13
C ARG A 112 2.92 11.37 -13.84
N PHE A 113 3.82 11.79 -14.73
CA PHE A 113 5.26 11.62 -14.57
C PHE A 113 5.80 12.36 -13.34
N PHE A 114 5.35 13.60 -13.14
CA PHE A 114 5.69 14.40 -11.97
C PHE A 114 5.27 13.68 -10.69
N THR A 115 4.01 13.28 -10.59
CA THR A 115 3.49 12.57 -9.40
C THR A 115 4.21 11.24 -9.18
N GLN A 116 4.49 10.47 -10.24
CA GLN A 116 5.24 9.22 -10.15
C GLN A 116 6.61 9.40 -9.47
N ASN A 117 7.28 10.52 -9.74
CA ASN A 117 8.67 10.75 -9.34
C ASN A 117 8.82 11.75 -8.18
N LEU A 118 7.73 12.10 -7.49
CA LEU A 118 7.74 13.06 -6.37
C LEU A 118 8.61 12.66 -5.17
N THR A 119 8.93 11.37 -5.03
CA THR A 119 9.77 10.86 -3.95
C THR A 119 10.83 9.91 -4.47
N ILE A 120 11.75 9.56 -3.58
CA ILE A 120 12.70 8.46 -3.78
C ILE A 120 11.93 7.17 -4.09
N SER A 121 12.22 6.56 -5.23
CA SER A 121 11.61 5.31 -5.66
C SER A 121 12.10 4.15 -4.81
N VAL A 122 11.20 3.48 -4.09
CA VAL A 122 11.54 2.30 -3.26
C VAL A 122 10.80 1.06 -3.76
N ILE A 123 9.47 1.07 -3.83
CA ILE A 123 8.65 -0.09 -4.17
C ILE A 123 8.41 -0.14 -5.69
N PRO A 124 8.63 -1.28 -6.37
CA PRO A 124 8.23 -1.44 -7.78
C PRO A 124 6.71 -1.50 -7.94
N GLU A 125 6.16 -0.77 -8.91
CA GLU A 125 4.72 -0.66 -9.09
C GLU A 125 4.03 -1.99 -9.44
N GLU A 126 4.65 -2.86 -10.24
CA GLU A 126 4.05 -4.16 -10.60
C GLU A 126 3.77 -5.02 -9.37
N ILE A 127 4.75 -5.14 -8.47
CA ILE A 127 4.65 -5.92 -7.23
C ILE A 127 3.45 -5.42 -6.42
N TYR A 128 3.30 -4.10 -6.30
CA TYR A 128 2.21 -3.50 -5.54
C TYR A 128 0.86 -3.66 -6.24
N VAL A 129 0.73 -3.21 -7.50
CA VAL A 129 -0.55 -3.07 -8.20
C VAL A 129 -1.26 -4.41 -8.39
N ILE A 130 -0.54 -5.42 -8.89
CA ILE A 130 -1.16 -6.69 -9.25
C ILE A 130 -1.56 -7.45 -7.98
N SER A 131 -0.67 -7.49 -6.98
CA SER A 131 -0.97 -8.16 -5.71
C SER A 131 -2.10 -7.48 -4.95
N HIS A 132 -2.18 -6.14 -4.99
CA HIS A 132 -3.23 -5.40 -4.29
C HIS A 132 -4.61 -5.58 -4.93
N HIS A 133 -4.69 -5.79 -6.27
CA HIS A 133 -5.93 -6.23 -6.90
C HIS A 133 -6.39 -7.60 -6.41
N VAL A 134 -5.46 -8.54 -6.24
CA VAL A 134 -5.78 -9.88 -5.73
C VAL A 134 -6.19 -9.83 -4.27
N HIS A 135 -5.50 -9.03 -3.46
CA HIS A 135 -5.87 -8.77 -2.06
C HIS A 135 -7.31 -8.28 -1.94
N HIS A 136 -7.73 -7.29 -2.74
CA HIS A 136 -9.12 -6.81 -2.71
C HIS A 136 -10.13 -7.87 -3.16
N ALA A 137 -9.75 -8.76 -4.06
CA ALA A 137 -10.63 -9.83 -4.55
C ALA A 137 -10.71 -11.02 -3.57
N LYS A 138 -9.67 -11.23 -2.76
CA LYS A 138 -9.50 -12.41 -1.91
C LYS A 138 -9.25 -12.09 -0.44
N SER A 139 -9.52 -10.87 0.01
CA SER A 139 -9.11 -10.38 1.33
C SER A 139 -9.40 -11.39 2.44
N ASP A 140 -8.38 -11.73 3.22
CA ASP A 140 -8.43 -12.72 4.31
C ASP A 140 -8.83 -14.15 3.90
N GLN A 141 -8.80 -14.48 2.60
CA GLN A 141 -9.05 -15.81 2.05
C GLN A 141 -7.76 -16.47 1.51
N PRO A 142 -7.77 -17.79 1.25
CA PRO A 142 -6.68 -18.45 0.55
C PRO A 142 -6.37 -17.81 -0.81
N GLY A 143 -5.09 -17.48 -1.02
CA GLY A 143 -4.61 -16.78 -2.22
C GLY A 143 -4.51 -15.27 -2.08
N ASP A 144 -4.92 -14.69 -0.95
CA ASP A 144 -4.59 -13.30 -0.62
C ASP A 144 -3.10 -13.17 -0.29
N PRO A 145 -2.33 -12.35 -1.05
CA PRO A 145 -0.90 -12.15 -0.78
C PRO A 145 -0.60 -11.47 0.55
N TYR A 146 -1.62 -10.96 1.24
CA TYR A 146 -1.49 -10.32 2.56
C TYR A 146 -2.32 -10.98 3.65
N ASN A 147 -2.75 -12.24 3.48
CA ASN A 147 -3.58 -12.92 4.47
C ASN A 147 -2.93 -12.89 5.86
N ALA A 148 -3.49 -12.10 6.78
CA ALA A 148 -2.89 -11.85 8.08
C ALA A 148 -2.95 -13.08 9.02
N GLU A 149 -3.78 -14.08 8.70
CA GLU A 149 -3.80 -15.37 9.41
C GLU A 149 -2.52 -16.18 9.17
N GLY A 150 -1.83 -15.92 8.05
CA GLY A 150 -0.50 -16.43 7.73
C GLY A 150 0.58 -15.95 8.72
N GLY A 151 0.31 -14.88 9.48
CA GLY A 151 1.18 -14.34 10.51
C GLY A 151 2.14 -13.25 10.01
N PHE A 152 2.93 -12.70 10.93
CA PHE A 152 3.79 -11.54 10.66
C PHE A 152 4.74 -11.74 9.47
N LEU A 153 5.49 -12.86 9.44
CA LEU A 153 6.47 -13.12 8.38
C LEU A 153 5.82 -13.31 7.01
N TYR A 154 4.58 -13.81 6.97
CA TYR A 154 3.82 -13.99 5.73
C TYR A 154 3.60 -12.64 5.06
N CYS A 155 3.05 -11.67 5.79
CA CYS A 155 2.82 -10.33 5.26
C CYS A 155 4.13 -9.54 5.09
N PHE A 156 5.07 -9.66 6.03
CA PHE A 156 6.30 -8.86 6.04
C PHE A 156 7.22 -9.18 4.86
N LEU A 157 7.28 -10.44 4.42
CA LEU A 157 8.09 -10.86 3.28
C LEU A 157 7.26 -11.10 2.00
N ALA A 158 5.99 -10.67 2.00
CA ALA A 158 5.05 -10.92 0.91
C ALA A 158 5.54 -10.38 -0.45
N ASP A 159 6.33 -9.30 -0.47
CA ASP A 159 6.85 -8.69 -1.71
C ASP A 159 7.74 -9.64 -2.52
N VAL A 160 8.30 -10.65 -1.85
CA VAL A 160 9.05 -11.73 -2.48
C VAL A 160 8.22 -13.01 -2.53
N VAL A 161 7.53 -13.35 -1.44
CA VAL A 161 6.94 -14.68 -1.25
C VAL A 161 5.58 -14.84 -1.92
N HIS A 162 4.76 -13.79 -2.02
CA HIS A 162 3.35 -13.91 -2.42
C HIS A 162 2.90 -12.95 -3.51
N GLN A 163 3.50 -11.76 -3.57
CA GLN A 163 3.10 -10.68 -4.50
C GLN A 163 3.60 -10.81 -5.94
N PRO A 164 4.72 -11.49 -6.25
CA PRO A 164 5.17 -11.60 -7.64
C PRO A 164 4.14 -12.30 -8.53
N ILE A 165 3.99 -11.81 -9.76
CA ILE A 165 3.15 -12.48 -10.75
C ILE A 165 3.68 -13.88 -11.06
N ALA A 166 2.78 -14.79 -11.46
CA ALA A 166 3.14 -16.14 -11.89
C ALA A 166 4.16 -16.09 -13.03
N LYS A 167 4.97 -17.14 -13.14
CA LYS A 167 6.15 -17.19 -14.02
C LYS A 167 5.91 -17.92 -15.34
N ASP A 168 4.68 -18.39 -15.51
CA ASP A 168 4.17 -19.30 -16.52
C ASP A 168 2.76 -18.91 -17.02
N LEU A 169 2.32 -17.66 -16.75
CA LEU A 169 1.10 -17.09 -17.35
C LEU A 169 1.03 -17.33 -18.86
N SER A 170 -0.17 -17.66 -19.33
CA SER A 170 -0.50 -17.65 -20.75
C SER A 170 -0.33 -16.25 -21.36
N GLU A 171 -0.22 -16.16 -22.69
CA GLU A 171 -0.18 -14.85 -23.36
C GLU A 171 -1.45 -14.02 -23.10
N ALA A 172 -2.61 -14.69 -23.04
CA ALA A 172 -3.87 -14.04 -22.72
C ALA A 172 -3.88 -13.43 -21.31
N ASP A 173 -3.39 -14.18 -20.31
CA ASP A 173 -3.33 -13.68 -18.92
C ASP A 173 -2.25 -12.62 -18.75
N TYR A 174 -1.09 -12.77 -19.39
CA TYR A 174 -0.08 -11.73 -19.41
C TYR A 174 -0.60 -10.42 -20.04
N ASN A 175 -1.41 -10.52 -21.10
CA ASN A 175 -2.06 -9.34 -21.68
C ASN A 175 -3.06 -8.69 -20.72
N ARG A 176 -3.72 -9.44 -19.83
CA ARG A 176 -4.55 -8.87 -18.75
C ARG A 176 -3.70 -8.12 -17.71
N VAL A 177 -2.52 -8.63 -17.33
CA VAL A 177 -1.55 -7.87 -16.50
C VAL A 177 -1.16 -6.56 -17.19
N ARG A 178 -0.86 -6.59 -18.50
CA ARG A 178 -0.52 -5.38 -19.26
C ARG A 178 -1.65 -4.35 -19.27
N LEU A 179 -2.91 -4.79 -19.33
CA LEU A 179 -4.07 -3.91 -19.28
C LEU A 179 -4.22 -3.23 -17.91
N LEU A 180 -4.03 -3.97 -16.81
CA LEU A 180 -4.04 -3.41 -15.46
C LEU A 180 -2.92 -2.38 -15.23
N MET A 181 -1.78 -2.55 -15.86
CA MET A 181 -0.63 -1.64 -15.70
C MET A 181 -0.63 -0.47 -16.69
N LYS A 182 -1.48 -0.48 -17.73
CA LYS A 182 -1.39 0.42 -18.90
C LYS A 182 -1.40 1.90 -18.52
N HIS A 183 -2.24 2.29 -17.55
CA HIS A 183 -2.39 3.70 -17.16
C HIS A 183 -1.23 4.24 -16.33
N THR A 184 -0.46 3.37 -15.66
CA THR A 184 0.71 3.79 -14.85
C THR A 184 1.76 4.52 -15.68
N GLY A 185 1.81 4.22 -16.98
CA GLY A 185 2.78 4.73 -17.94
C GLY A 185 4.17 4.10 -17.84
N ILE A 186 4.29 3.03 -17.05
CA ILE A 186 5.43 2.12 -17.10
C ILE A 186 5.32 1.33 -18.40
N THR A 187 6.42 1.28 -19.16
CA THR A 187 6.45 0.45 -20.38
C THR A 187 6.97 -0.92 -20.03
N GLY A 188 6.07 -1.90 -19.94
CA GLY A 188 6.41 -3.28 -19.60
C GLY A 188 7.09 -4.09 -20.71
N ASN A 189 7.40 -5.34 -20.39
CA ASN A 189 7.92 -6.37 -21.27
C ASN A 189 6.87 -6.79 -22.32
N THR A 190 7.33 -7.25 -23.48
CA THR A 190 6.50 -8.08 -24.38
C THR A 190 6.28 -9.47 -23.77
N TYR A 191 5.33 -10.26 -24.30
CA TYR A 191 5.13 -11.63 -23.79
C TYR A 191 6.40 -12.48 -23.91
N LYS A 192 7.14 -12.39 -25.03
CA LYS A 192 8.44 -13.05 -25.21
C LYS A 192 9.48 -12.64 -24.15
N GLN A 193 9.53 -11.34 -23.80
CA GLN A 193 10.41 -10.85 -22.74
C GLN A 193 9.94 -11.32 -21.35
N TYR A 194 8.63 -11.38 -21.11
CA TYR A 194 8.05 -11.93 -19.89
C TYR A 194 8.41 -13.41 -19.71
N LEU A 195 8.41 -14.23 -20.77
CA LEU A 195 8.88 -15.62 -20.68
C LEU A 195 10.34 -15.73 -20.21
N THR A 196 11.15 -14.68 -20.41
CA THR A 196 12.54 -14.59 -19.94
C THR A 196 12.66 -14.04 -18.52
N TRP A 197 11.96 -12.92 -18.25
CA TRP A 197 12.14 -12.11 -17.04
C TRP A 197 11.08 -12.36 -15.96
N GLY A 198 9.98 -13.04 -16.30
CA GLY A 198 8.91 -13.41 -15.37
C GLY A 198 8.22 -12.22 -14.72
N SER A 199 8.22 -11.05 -15.36
CA SER A 199 7.66 -9.80 -14.83
C SER A 199 7.08 -8.95 -15.96
N TYR A 200 6.11 -8.10 -15.62
CA TYR A 200 5.68 -7.00 -16.47
C TYR A 200 6.76 -5.92 -16.60
N ALA A 201 7.38 -5.53 -15.50
CA ALA A 201 8.45 -4.54 -15.45
C ALA A 201 9.64 -5.03 -16.28
N ASN A 202 10.24 -4.11 -17.03
CA ASN A 202 11.43 -4.41 -17.82
C ASN A 202 12.68 -4.10 -17.00
N PRO A 203 13.64 -5.04 -16.84
CA PRO A 203 14.82 -4.82 -15.99
C PRO A 203 15.61 -3.57 -16.36
N LEU A 204 15.91 -3.37 -17.65
CA LEU A 204 16.71 -2.22 -18.09
C LEU A 204 16.01 -0.90 -17.80
N ARG A 205 14.73 -0.78 -18.15
CA ARG A 205 13.95 0.45 -17.91
C ARG A 205 13.77 0.73 -16.42
N SER A 206 13.54 -0.31 -15.62
CA SER A 206 13.37 -0.18 -14.17
C SER A 206 14.67 0.29 -13.51
N THR A 207 15.81 -0.28 -13.92
CA THR A 207 17.13 0.14 -13.44
C THR A 207 17.47 1.57 -13.84
N VAL A 208 17.24 1.96 -15.10
CA VAL A 208 17.47 3.34 -15.57
C VAL A 208 16.58 4.33 -14.83
N SER A 209 15.28 4.04 -14.69
CA SER A 209 14.35 4.90 -13.95
C SER A 209 14.76 5.05 -12.49
N TRP A 210 15.22 3.98 -11.86
CA TRP A 210 15.71 3.98 -10.49
C TRP A 210 16.95 4.87 -10.33
N ILE A 211 17.97 4.68 -11.17
CA ILE A 211 19.20 5.47 -11.15
C ILE A 211 18.91 6.95 -11.37
N LEU A 212 18.05 7.29 -12.34
CA LEU A 212 17.69 8.69 -12.62
C LEU A 212 16.93 9.33 -11.45
N ASN A 213 15.93 8.63 -10.90
CA ASN A 213 15.15 9.13 -9.77
C ASN A 213 16.05 9.36 -8.53
N TRP A 214 16.89 8.39 -8.18
CA TRP A 214 17.77 8.52 -7.03
C TRP A 214 18.86 9.57 -7.24
N SER A 215 19.47 9.62 -8.42
CA SER A 215 20.49 10.64 -8.72
C SER A 215 19.90 12.03 -8.64
N PHE A 216 18.72 12.25 -9.22
CA PHE A 216 18.00 13.52 -9.14
C PHE A 216 17.72 13.91 -7.69
N TRP A 217 17.09 13.04 -6.90
CA TRP A 217 16.74 13.36 -5.53
C TRP A 217 17.96 13.52 -4.62
N TYR A 218 19.01 12.73 -4.81
CA TYR A 218 20.25 12.90 -4.07
C TYR A 218 20.86 14.27 -4.33
N LEU A 219 20.95 14.69 -5.61
CA LEU A 219 21.48 16.01 -5.97
C LEU A 219 20.62 17.15 -5.41
N VAL A 220 19.28 17.02 -5.44
CA VAL A 220 18.37 18.01 -4.85
C VAL A 220 18.62 18.16 -3.35
N PHE A 221 18.58 17.06 -2.59
CA PHE A 221 18.78 17.13 -1.13
C PHE A 221 20.21 17.51 -0.75
N PHE A 222 21.20 17.10 -1.55
CA PHE A 222 22.58 17.53 -1.39
C PHE A 222 22.72 19.04 -1.61
N SER A 223 22.07 19.61 -2.62
CA SER A 223 22.11 21.05 -2.88
C SER A 223 21.42 21.86 -1.78
N LEU A 224 20.39 21.30 -1.14
CA LEU A 224 19.63 21.96 -0.08
C LEU A 224 20.30 21.87 1.31
N GLY A 225 21.04 20.80 1.60
CA GLY A 225 21.57 20.57 2.95
C GLY A 225 22.79 19.65 3.03
N GLY A 226 23.53 19.53 1.92
CA GLY A 226 24.73 18.71 1.80
C GLY A 226 24.49 17.22 2.04
N HIS A 227 25.57 16.50 2.31
CA HIS A 227 25.51 15.07 2.62
C HIS A 227 24.66 14.76 3.85
N ALA A 228 24.58 15.68 4.82
CA ALA A 228 23.78 15.48 6.03
C ALA A 228 22.29 15.30 5.69
N LEU A 229 21.72 16.23 4.92
CA LEU A 229 20.32 16.14 4.49
C LEU A 229 20.10 14.96 3.54
N ALA A 230 20.96 14.79 2.52
CA ALA A 230 20.81 13.72 1.54
C ALA A 230 20.86 12.33 2.19
N CYS A 231 21.81 12.06 3.09
CA CYS A 231 21.90 10.79 3.80
C CYS A 231 20.75 10.59 4.79
N THR A 232 20.31 11.64 5.48
CA THR A 232 19.13 11.61 6.36
C THR A 232 17.88 11.18 5.58
N ILE A 233 17.63 11.81 4.43
CA ILE A 233 16.46 11.54 3.60
C ILE A 233 16.52 10.12 3.00
N PHE A 234 17.64 9.73 2.38
CA PHE A 234 17.80 8.38 1.82
C PHE A 234 17.78 7.29 2.91
N GLY A 235 18.42 7.53 4.05
CA GLY A 235 18.40 6.62 5.20
C GLY A 235 16.98 6.42 5.74
N SER A 236 16.23 7.51 5.90
CA SER A 236 14.83 7.45 6.35
C SER A 236 13.91 6.76 5.34
N ALA A 237 14.16 6.92 4.03
CA ALA A 237 13.46 6.19 2.98
C ALA A 237 13.69 4.67 3.08
N GLY A 238 14.90 4.25 3.45
CA GLY A 238 15.22 2.84 3.71
C GLY A 238 14.44 2.27 4.90
N PHE A 239 14.40 3.03 6.01
CA PHE A 239 13.63 2.67 7.20
C PHE A 239 12.13 2.53 6.88
N TRP A 240 11.54 3.50 6.19
CA TRP A 240 10.15 3.41 5.74
C TRP A 240 9.92 2.25 4.78
N GLY A 241 10.85 2.01 3.85
CA GLY A 241 10.78 0.89 2.92
C GLY A 241 10.65 -0.44 3.64
N VAL A 242 11.39 -0.66 4.74
CA VAL A 242 11.21 -1.87 5.57
C VAL A 242 9.91 -1.81 6.37
N GLY A 243 9.60 -0.68 7.00
CA GLY A 243 8.45 -0.52 7.88
C GLY A 243 7.09 -0.70 7.20
N VAL A 244 6.93 -0.23 5.95
CA VAL A 244 5.65 -0.31 5.20
C VAL A 244 5.18 -1.75 4.98
N ARG A 245 6.09 -2.74 5.02
CA ARG A 245 5.75 -4.17 4.90
C ARG A 245 4.94 -4.71 6.08
N THR A 246 4.89 -3.98 7.19
CA THR A 246 4.07 -4.33 8.37
C THR A 246 2.59 -3.92 8.21
N PHE A 247 2.31 -2.98 7.30
CA PHE A 247 1.03 -2.28 7.22
C PHE A 247 -0.18 -3.21 7.08
N ASN A 248 -0.13 -4.19 6.16
CA ASN A 248 -1.28 -5.07 5.92
C ASN A 248 -1.52 -6.05 7.08
N TYR A 249 -0.45 -6.52 7.74
CA TYR A 249 -0.60 -7.40 8.91
C TYR A 249 -1.36 -6.70 10.04
N GLU A 250 -0.98 -5.46 10.35
CA GLU A 250 -1.69 -4.65 11.36
C GLU A 250 -3.06 -4.16 10.86
N GLY A 251 -3.15 -3.83 9.57
CA GLY A 251 -4.35 -3.37 8.89
C GLY A 251 -5.46 -4.40 8.81
N HIS A 252 -5.15 -5.69 8.91
CA HIS A 252 -6.12 -6.80 8.99
C HIS A 252 -6.18 -7.43 10.39
N GLY A 253 -5.94 -6.61 11.43
CA GLY A 253 -6.15 -7.04 12.80
C GLY A 253 -5.24 -8.18 13.25
N LYS A 254 -4.09 -8.38 12.59
CA LYS A 254 -3.16 -9.50 12.85
C LYS A 254 -3.83 -10.87 12.66
N GLY A 255 -4.82 -10.94 11.76
CA GLY A 255 -5.64 -12.12 11.49
C GLY A 255 -6.80 -12.31 12.46
N LYS A 256 -7.01 -11.38 13.39
CA LYS A 256 -8.12 -11.40 14.36
C LYS A 256 -9.18 -10.38 13.97
N ASP A 257 -10.42 -10.67 14.33
CA ASP A 257 -11.50 -9.69 14.22
C ASP A 257 -11.39 -8.70 15.38
N VAL A 258 -10.92 -7.49 15.06
CA VAL A 258 -10.71 -6.38 16.01
C VAL A 258 -11.30 -5.08 15.48
N GLN A 259 -12.25 -5.19 14.55
CA GLN A 259 -12.95 -4.03 14.00
C GLN A 259 -13.71 -3.31 15.11
N ARG A 260 -13.76 -1.97 15.02
CA ARG A 260 -14.40 -1.14 16.04
C ARG A 260 -15.70 -0.56 15.52
N GLU A 261 -16.77 -0.78 16.28
CA GLU A 261 -18.08 -0.21 15.99
C GLU A 261 -18.00 1.32 15.86
N GLY A 262 -18.71 1.86 14.86
CA GLY A 262 -18.75 3.30 14.59
C GLY A 262 -17.45 3.88 14.00
N ILE A 263 -16.40 3.06 13.80
CA ILE A 263 -15.14 3.44 13.16
C ILE A 263 -14.92 2.64 11.88
N ASP A 264 -15.13 1.32 11.95
CA ASP A 264 -14.89 0.36 10.88
C ASP A 264 -16.25 -0.13 10.35
N TYR A 265 -16.51 0.08 9.07
CA TYR A 265 -17.83 -0.14 8.44
C TYR A 265 -17.83 -1.23 7.36
N ASN A 266 -16.68 -1.60 6.81
CA ASN A 266 -16.59 -2.79 5.97
C ASN A 266 -16.51 -4.04 6.84
N GLN A 267 -17.53 -4.90 6.77
CA GLN A 267 -17.63 -6.15 7.53
C GLN A 267 -17.37 -7.40 6.66
N LYS A 268 -16.86 -7.22 5.43
CA LYS A 268 -16.60 -8.32 4.49
C LYS A 268 -15.22 -8.95 4.65
N ASP A 269 -14.35 -8.29 5.41
CA ASP A 269 -12.97 -8.67 5.68
C ASP A 269 -12.56 -8.10 7.05
N LYS A 270 -11.34 -8.42 7.52
CA LYS A 270 -10.82 -8.02 8.84
C LYS A 270 -10.11 -6.65 8.82
N SER A 271 -10.26 -5.87 7.75
CA SER A 271 -9.56 -4.58 7.62
C SER A 271 -9.97 -3.59 8.72
N ILE A 272 -9.04 -2.79 9.23
CA ILE A 272 -9.29 -1.77 10.26
C ILE A 272 -8.68 -0.42 9.89
N ASN A 273 -9.38 0.67 10.24
CA ASN A 273 -8.87 2.03 10.14
C ASN A 273 -7.77 2.29 11.19
N GLN A 274 -6.52 1.99 10.83
CA GLN A 274 -5.37 2.25 11.70
C GLN A 274 -5.16 3.76 11.88
N VAL A 275 -5.13 4.24 13.13
CA VAL A 275 -5.02 5.68 13.42
C VAL A 275 -3.70 6.25 12.92
N TRP A 276 -2.59 5.57 13.21
CA TRP A 276 -1.26 6.06 12.87
C TRP A 276 -1.03 6.17 11.35
N PRO A 277 -1.13 5.09 10.54
CA PRO A 277 -1.08 5.18 9.08
C PRO A 277 -2.16 6.12 8.49
N GLY A 278 -3.35 6.15 9.07
CA GLY A 278 -4.42 7.07 8.67
C GLY A 278 -4.00 8.54 8.77
N LEU A 279 -3.29 8.91 9.84
CA LEU A 279 -2.84 10.29 10.06
C LEU A 279 -1.60 10.65 9.23
N VAL A 280 -0.59 9.76 9.15
CA VAL A 280 0.69 10.11 8.50
C VAL A 280 0.70 9.81 7.00
N ALA A 281 -0.01 8.79 6.55
CA ALA A 281 -0.01 8.36 5.15
C ALA A 281 -1.38 8.54 4.46
N SER A 282 -2.43 8.95 5.18
CA SER A 282 -3.81 8.96 4.65
C SER A 282 -4.37 7.56 4.33
N GLU A 283 -3.86 6.53 5.00
CA GLU A 283 -4.31 5.13 4.83
C GLU A 283 -5.37 4.71 5.85
N TRP A 284 -6.59 5.17 5.64
CA TRP A 284 -7.78 4.66 6.33
C TRP A 284 -8.22 3.34 5.70
N HIS A 285 -7.61 2.24 6.15
CA HIS A 285 -7.63 0.94 5.47
C HIS A 285 -9.04 0.31 5.37
N ASN A 286 -9.84 0.32 6.44
CA ASN A 286 -11.22 -0.20 6.37
C ASN A 286 -12.10 0.64 5.43
N ASN A 287 -11.96 1.97 5.50
CA ASN A 287 -12.66 2.87 4.58
C ASN A 287 -12.27 2.61 3.11
N HIS A 288 -10.99 2.31 2.89
CA HIS A 288 -10.46 1.92 1.58
C HIS A 288 -11.07 0.61 1.09
N HIS A 289 -11.11 -0.44 1.92
CA HIS A 289 -11.75 -1.70 1.56
C HIS A 289 -13.26 -1.55 1.28
N LEU A 290 -13.93 -0.61 1.96
CA LEU A 290 -15.32 -0.28 1.68
C LEU A 290 -15.52 0.42 0.33
N PHE A 291 -14.62 1.34 -0.02
CA PHE A 291 -14.70 2.15 -1.24
C PHE A 291 -13.35 2.20 -2.00
N PRO A 292 -12.90 1.07 -2.60
CA PRO A 292 -11.53 0.97 -3.13
C PRO A 292 -11.24 1.95 -4.26
N LYS A 293 -12.26 2.29 -5.06
CA LYS A 293 -12.15 3.26 -6.17
C LYS A 293 -12.29 4.71 -5.74
N SER A 294 -12.42 5.03 -4.45
CA SER A 294 -12.53 6.42 -4.02
C SER A 294 -11.15 7.07 -3.88
N ALA A 295 -11.03 8.28 -4.39
CA ALA A 295 -9.86 9.13 -4.22
C ALA A 295 -9.75 9.69 -2.80
N ARG A 296 -10.82 9.62 -1.99
CA ARG A 296 -10.83 9.99 -0.58
C ARG A 296 -11.05 8.73 0.26
N SER A 297 -10.20 8.51 1.26
CA SER A 297 -10.39 7.45 2.27
C SER A 297 -10.76 8.04 3.63
N GLY A 298 -10.42 9.31 3.91
CA GLY A 298 -10.79 9.99 5.15
C GLY A 298 -12.22 10.53 5.12
N PHE A 299 -13.19 9.75 5.63
CA PHE A 299 -14.60 10.13 5.57
C PHE A 299 -15.06 10.92 6.79
N LYS A 300 -14.66 10.53 8.01
CA LYS A 300 -15.05 11.19 9.27
C LYS A 300 -14.22 12.46 9.54
N PRO A 301 -14.70 13.40 10.38
CA PRO A 301 -14.01 14.69 10.61
C PRO A 301 -12.56 14.56 11.11
N PHE A 302 -12.27 13.60 11.97
CA PHE A 302 -10.91 13.35 12.49
C PHE A 302 -10.02 12.55 11.52
N GLN A 303 -10.58 12.02 10.43
CA GLN A 303 -9.84 11.21 9.47
C GLN A 303 -9.18 12.12 8.44
N PHE A 304 -8.01 12.65 8.81
CA PHE A 304 -7.21 13.51 7.95
C PHE A 304 -6.74 12.74 6.70
N ASP A 305 -6.74 13.40 5.54
CA ASP A 305 -6.46 12.77 4.25
C ASP A 305 -5.69 13.72 3.34
N MET A 306 -4.37 13.79 3.55
CA MET A 306 -3.45 14.59 2.75
C MET A 306 -3.39 14.10 1.30
N ALA A 307 -3.50 12.79 1.07
CA ALA A 307 -3.51 12.23 -0.28
C ALA A 307 -4.71 12.76 -1.08
N PHE A 308 -5.89 12.86 -0.47
CA PHE A 308 -7.05 13.47 -1.11
C PHE A 308 -6.86 14.98 -1.27
N GLY A 309 -6.24 15.65 -0.28
CA GLY A 309 -5.84 17.05 -0.39
C GLY A 309 -4.98 17.32 -1.62
N TYR A 310 -3.95 16.50 -1.85
CA TYR A 310 -3.09 16.55 -3.04
C TYR A 310 -3.89 16.35 -4.33
N ILE A 311 -4.71 15.29 -4.41
CA ILE A 311 -5.51 14.99 -5.60
C ILE A 311 -6.47 16.13 -5.91
N LYS A 312 -7.13 16.69 -4.89
CA LYS A 312 -8.05 17.83 -5.03
C LYS A 312 -7.32 19.09 -5.46
N LEU A 313 -6.16 19.39 -4.88
CA LEU A 313 -5.33 20.52 -5.29
C LEU A 313 -4.90 20.39 -6.75
N LEU A 314 -4.42 19.21 -7.15
CA LEU A 314 -4.06 18.95 -8.54
C LEU A 314 -5.26 19.08 -9.47
N ASN A 315 -6.47 18.73 -9.03
CA ASN A 315 -7.67 18.94 -9.83
C ASN A 315 -7.96 20.43 -10.03
N ILE A 316 -7.83 21.24 -8.97
CA ILE A 316 -8.04 22.70 -9.02
C ILE A 316 -7.08 23.37 -10.00
N ILE A 317 -5.80 23.00 -9.98
CA ILE A 317 -4.78 23.56 -10.90
C ILE A 317 -4.78 22.90 -12.29
N GLY A 318 -5.73 22.00 -12.57
CA GLY A 318 -5.90 21.36 -13.88
C GLY A 318 -4.99 20.16 -14.17
N GLY A 319 -4.24 19.66 -13.18
CA GLY A 319 -3.40 18.47 -13.30
C GLY A 319 -4.12 17.13 -13.16
N VAL A 320 -5.26 17.11 -12.45
CA VAL A 320 -6.20 15.97 -12.41
C VAL A 320 -7.49 16.36 -13.12
N SER A 321 -7.93 15.54 -14.08
CA SER A 321 -9.13 15.79 -14.88
C SER A 321 -10.42 15.32 -14.21
N SER A 322 -10.35 14.24 -13.43
CA SER A 322 -11.48 13.73 -12.65
C SER A 322 -11.02 12.84 -11.50
N TYR A 323 -11.83 12.74 -10.45
CA TYR A 323 -11.65 11.84 -9.32
C TYR A 323 -13.00 11.38 -8.76
N LYS A 324 -13.03 10.26 -8.04
CA LYS A 324 -14.23 9.75 -7.36
C LYS A 324 -14.20 10.01 -5.87
N ASP A 325 -15.11 10.82 -5.34
CA ASP A 325 -15.26 11.04 -3.89
C ASP A 325 -16.51 10.31 -3.35
N SER A 326 -16.30 9.25 -2.57
CA SER A 326 -17.37 8.43 -2.02
C SER A 326 -17.86 8.92 -0.65
N LYS A 327 -17.41 10.07 -0.13
CA LYS A 327 -17.82 10.55 1.21
C LYS A 327 -19.33 10.71 1.34
N ALA A 328 -20.00 11.32 0.36
CA ALA A 328 -21.46 11.48 0.41
C ALA A 328 -22.19 10.13 0.42
N GLN A 329 -21.70 9.17 -0.37
CA GLN A 329 -22.22 7.80 -0.40
C GLN A 329 -22.00 7.09 0.94
N PHE A 330 -20.80 7.19 1.53
CA PHE A 330 -20.49 6.66 2.85
C PHE A 330 -21.45 7.18 3.92
N TYR A 331 -21.68 8.50 3.96
CA TYR A 331 -22.59 9.11 4.94
C TYR A 331 -24.03 8.62 4.79
N LYS A 332 -24.50 8.48 3.55
CA LYS A 332 -25.86 8.03 3.25
C LYS A 332 -26.07 6.55 3.60
N GLN A 333 -25.12 5.69 3.25
CA GLN A 333 -25.29 4.23 3.31
C GLN A 333 -24.84 3.62 4.64
N TYR A 334 -23.90 4.23 5.34
CA TYR A 334 -23.27 3.62 6.51
C TYR A 334 -23.38 4.52 7.75
N TYR A 335 -22.87 5.76 7.67
CA TYR A 335 -22.72 6.60 8.86
C TYR A 335 -24.06 7.06 9.46
N LYS A 336 -24.96 7.65 8.65
CA LYS A 336 -26.27 8.14 9.14
C LYS A 336 -27.18 7.00 9.62
N PRO A 337 -27.31 5.86 8.91
CA PRO A 337 -28.05 4.71 9.43
C PRO A 337 -27.55 4.22 10.78
N HIS A 338 -26.23 4.08 10.95
CA HIS A 338 -25.62 3.68 12.22
C HIS A 338 -25.94 4.65 13.36
N LEU A 339 -25.89 5.97 13.12
CA LEU A 339 -26.27 6.96 14.13
C LEU A 339 -27.75 6.88 14.52
N ALA A 340 -28.64 6.68 13.54
CA ALA A 340 -30.08 6.55 13.79
C ALA A 340 -30.40 5.28 14.58
N GLU A 341 -29.71 4.17 14.30
CA GLU A 341 -29.83 2.92 15.06
C GLU A 341 -29.34 3.09 16.51
N LYS A 342 -28.18 3.74 16.69
CA LYS A 342 -27.67 4.05 18.02
C LYS A 342 -28.64 4.90 18.85
N GLN A 343 -29.25 5.92 18.24
CA GLN A 343 -30.25 6.76 18.91
C GLN A 343 -31.52 6.01 19.29
N LYS A 344 -31.95 5.01 18.49
CA LYS A 344 -33.08 4.15 18.85
C LYS A 344 -32.80 3.22 20.03
N ASN A 345 -31.53 2.81 20.18
CA ASN A 345 -31.08 1.87 21.20
C ASN A 345 -30.58 2.57 22.48
N GLU A 346 -30.50 3.90 22.51
CA GLU A 346 -30.26 4.66 23.73
C GLU A 346 -31.53 4.64 24.60
N PRO A 347 -31.46 4.17 25.86
CA PRO A 347 -32.63 4.20 26.74
C PRO A 347 -33.09 5.65 26.90
N ALA A 348 -34.38 5.90 26.66
CA ALA A 348 -34.97 7.21 26.88
C ALA A 348 -34.65 7.65 28.32
N LEU A 349 -33.89 8.73 28.46
CA LEU A 349 -33.74 9.43 29.74
C LEU A 349 -35.15 9.72 30.25
N GLN A 350 -35.59 8.96 31.26
CA GLN A 350 -36.84 9.25 31.94
C GLN A 350 -36.74 10.68 32.49
N PRO A 351 -37.69 11.57 32.21
CA PRO A 351 -37.69 12.88 32.83
C PRO A 351 -37.80 12.65 34.35
N SER A 352 -36.81 13.11 35.11
CA SER A 352 -36.88 13.09 36.57
C SER A 352 -38.09 13.94 36.97
N VAL A 353 -39.16 13.29 37.43
CA VAL A 353 -40.26 13.96 38.09
C VAL A 353 -39.69 14.51 39.39
N ALA A 354 -39.32 15.80 39.38
CA ALA A 354 -39.04 16.54 40.60
C ALA A 354 -40.37 16.68 41.34
N ILE A 355 -40.60 15.79 42.31
CA ILE A 355 -41.70 15.92 43.26
C ILE A 355 -41.35 17.14 44.13
N LEU A 356 -42.08 18.24 43.90
CA LEU A 356 -42.17 19.36 44.83
C LEU A 356 -42.93 18.87 46.06
N GLU A 357 -42.21 18.42 47.09
CA GLU A 357 -42.77 18.37 48.44
C GLU A 357 -42.79 19.79 49.00
N VAL A 358 -43.95 20.42 48.87
CA VAL A 358 -44.36 21.53 49.71
C VAL A 358 -44.83 20.91 51.03
N ASN A 359 -44.18 21.23 52.15
CA ASN A 359 -44.77 21.07 53.46
C ASN A 359 -44.59 22.33 54.30
N ALA A 360 -45.69 22.63 54.98
CA ALA A 360 -46.07 23.83 55.73
C ALA A 360 -45.21 24.16 56.95
#